data_AF-A0A5R9AQT3-F1
#
_entry.id   AF-A0A5R9AQT3-F1
#
_cell.length_a   1.000
_cell.length_b   1.000
_cell.length_c   1.000
_cell.angle_alpha   90.00
_cell.angle_beta   90.00
_cell.angle_gamma   90.00
#
_symmetry.space_group_name_H-M   'P 1'
#
loop_
_entity.id
_entity.type
_entity.pdbx_description
1 polymer ?
#
loop_
_entity_poly.entity_id
_entity_poly.type
_entity_poly.pdbx_seq_one_letter_code
_entity_poly.pdbx_strand_id
1 'polypeptide(L)' 'MADTKTQLKNKIEAALNFDSEKSVADIGTPAQARARLAQNLADAFEAYVVTRTVNVAGVQPGSGSVTGIIN' A
#
# COMPACT_ATOMS: atom_id res chain seq x y z
N MET A 1 13.07 1.72 2.78
CA MET A 1 12.73 0.75 3.85
C MET A 1 11.22 0.57 3.82
N ALA A 2 10.71 -0.64 4.07
CA ALA A 2 9.26 -0.84 4.12
C ALA A 2 8.62 -0.06 5.23
N ASP A 3 7.42 0.44 4.93
CA ASP A 3 6.56 0.96 5.96
C ASP A 3 6.33 -0.11 7.01
N THR A 4 6.44 0.30 8.26
CA THR A 4 5.99 -0.49 9.39
C THR A 4 4.47 -0.65 9.34
N LYS A 5 3.95 -1.63 10.08
CA LYS A 5 2.49 -1.78 10.23
C LYS A 5 1.81 -0.50 10.74
N THR A 6 2.51 0.27 11.57
CA THR A 6 2.04 1.57 12.08
C THR A 6 1.93 2.60 10.96
N GLN A 7 2.93 2.68 10.08
CA GLN A 7 2.88 3.58 8.92
C GLN A 7 1.80 3.19 7.92
N LEU A 8 1.62 1.89 7.67
CA LEU A 8 0.51 1.39 6.85
C LEU A 8 -0.85 1.79 7.45
N LYS A 9 -1.04 1.58 8.76
CA LYS A 9 -2.27 1.97 9.46
C LYS A 9 -2.56 3.47 9.27
N ASN A 10 -1.55 4.32 9.49
CA ASN A 10 -1.70 5.78 9.33
C ASN A 10 -2.05 6.16 7.89
N LYS A 11 -1.46 5.50 6.89
CA LYS A 11 -1.79 5.72 5.47
C LYS A 11 -3.21 5.30 5.10
N ILE A 12 -3.69 4.18 5.65
CA ILE A 12 -5.06 3.73 5.47
C ILE A 12 -6.04 4.71 6.11
N GLU A 13 -5.78 5.14 7.35
CA GLU A 13 -6.61 6.15 8.03
C GLU A 13 -6.63 7.48 7.28
N ALA A 14 -5.49 7.92 6.73
CA ALA A 14 -5.43 9.10 5.87
C ALA A 14 -6.22 8.93 4.57
N ALA A 15 -6.13 7.75 3.92
CA ALA A 15 -6.89 7.46 2.71
C ALA A 15 -8.41 7.51 2.96
N LEU A 16 -8.87 6.91 4.06
CA LEU A 16 -10.29 6.91 4.46
C LEU A 16 -10.82 8.30 4.76
N ASN A 17 -9.96 9.21 5.24
CA ASN A 17 -10.31 10.59 5.56
C ASN A 17 -10.00 11.59 4.43
N PHE A 18 -9.44 11.15 3.30
CA PHE A 18 -8.89 12.05 2.28
C PHE A 18 -9.94 13.00 1.66
N ASP A 19 -11.17 12.53 1.54
CA ASP A 19 -12.30 13.29 1.00
C ASP A 19 -13.39 13.56 2.06
N SER A 20 -13.15 13.26 3.35
CA SER A 20 -14.19 13.34 4.39
C SER A 20 -14.66 14.77 4.70
N GLU A 21 -13.78 15.76 4.48
CA GLU A 21 -14.09 17.19 4.68
C GLU A 21 -14.46 17.91 3.37
N LYS A 22 -14.40 17.23 2.22
CA LYS A 22 -14.71 17.85 0.92
C LYS A 22 -16.21 17.87 0.67
N SER A 23 -16.70 18.93 0.05
CA SER A 23 -18.11 18.98 -0.35
C SER A 23 -18.36 18.00 -1.50
N VAL A 24 -19.59 17.46 -1.61
CA VAL A 24 -19.95 16.55 -2.72
C VAL A 24 -19.66 17.18 -4.09
N ALA A 25 -19.76 18.50 -4.22
CA ALA A 25 -19.42 19.24 -5.43
C ALA A 25 -17.92 19.17 -5.78
N ASP A 26 -17.03 19.17 -4.78
CA ASP A 26 -15.57 19.10 -4.97
C ASP A 26 -15.07 17.68 -5.26
N ILE A 27 -15.78 16.68 -4.74
CA ILE A 27 -15.47 15.26 -4.95
C ILE A 27 -15.97 14.81 -6.35
N GLY A 28 -16.93 15.52 -6.91
CA GLY A 28 -17.56 15.23 -8.19
C GLY A 28 -18.64 14.17 -8.03
N THR A 29 -18.38 12.95 -8.52
CA THR A 29 -19.32 11.83 -8.38
C THR A 29 -18.88 10.87 -7.26
N PRO A 30 -19.82 10.20 -6.58
CA PRO A 30 -19.49 9.13 -5.62
C PRO A 30 -18.62 8.02 -6.22
N ALA A 31 -18.71 7.78 -7.54
CA ALA A 31 -17.86 6.82 -8.23
C ALA A 31 -16.39 7.27 -8.28
N GLN A 32 -16.12 8.55 -8.57
CA GLN A 32 -14.77 9.11 -8.56
C GLN A 32 -14.17 9.15 -7.15
N ALA A 33 -14.98 9.46 -6.14
CA ALA A 33 -14.58 9.39 -4.73
C ALA A 33 -14.05 7.99 -4.38
N ARG A 34 -14.81 6.95 -4.72
CA ARG A 34 -14.45 5.55 -4.48
C ARG A 34 -13.22 5.13 -5.27
N ALA A 35 -13.06 5.60 -6.50
CA ALA A 35 -11.88 5.31 -7.31
C ALA A 35 -10.60 5.90 -6.69
N ARG A 36 -10.65 7.15 -6.22
CA ARG A 36 -9.53 7.79 -5.51
C ARG A 36 -9.19 7.08 -4.20
N LEU A 37 -10.22 6.71 -3.43
CA LEU A 37 -10.04 5.94 -2.20
C LEU A 37 -9.35 4.60 -2.48
N ALA A 38 -9.81 3.86 -3.49
CA ALA A 38 -9.21 2.60 -3.89
C ALA A 38 -7.75 2.75 -4.32
N GLN A 39 -7.42 3.80 -5.07
CA GLN A 39 -6.04 4.09 -5.46
C GLN A 39 -5.16 4.38 -4.24
N ASN A 40 -5.61 5.25 -3.33
CA ASN A 40 -4.85 5.59 -2.13
C ASN A 40 -4.58 4.37 -1.23
N LEU A 41 -5.53 3.43 -1.15
CA LEU A 41 -5.35 2.18 -0.44
C LEU A 41 -4.35 1.26 -1.15
N ALA A 42 -4.44 1.14 -2.48
CA ALA A 42 -3.49 0.35 -3.27
C ALA A 42 -2.05 0.85 -3.08
N ASP A 43 -1.83 2.17 -3.15
CA ASP A 43 -0.52 2.79 -2.95
C ASP A 43 0.02 2.54 -1.52
N ALA A 44 -0.86 2.56 -0.52
CA ALA A 44 -0.50 2.27 0.86
C ALA A 44 -0.06 0.80 1.03
N PHE A 45 -0.77 -0.14 0.42
CA PHE A 45 -0.39 -1.55 0.44
C PHE A 45 0.90 -1.81 -0.34
N GLU A 46 1.07 -1.19 -1.51
CA GLU A 46 2.30 -1.29 -2.29
C GLU A 46 3.51 -0.82 -1.48
N ALA A 47 3.42 0.35 -0.83
CA ALA A 47 4.49 0.88 0.03
C ALA A 47 4.82 -0.04 1.23
N TYR A 48 3.85 -0.81 1.71
CA TYR A 48 4.06 -1.82 2.75
C TYR A 48 4.74 -3.09 2.21
N VAL A 49 4.43 -3.51 0.98
CA VAL A 49 4.85 -4.80 0.41
C VAL A 49 6.17 -4.72 -0.36
N VAL A 50 6.36 -3.72 -1.23
CA VAL A 50 7.49 -3.61 -2.20
C VAL A 50 8.87 -3.70 -1.55
N THR A 51 8.94 -3.38 -0.27
CA THR A 51 10.20 -3.28 0.48
C THR A 51 10.35 -4.34 1.57
N ARG A 52 9.43 -5.32 1.66
CA ARG A 52 9.57 -6.45 2.58
C ARG A 52 10.43 -7.54 1.93
N THR A 53 11.69 -7.57 2.31
CA THR A 53 12.57 -8.72 2.05
C THR A 53 12.07 -9.91 2.89
N VAL A 54 11.51 -10.92 2.24
CA VAL A 54 11.16 -12.19 2.90
C VAL A 54 12.43 -13.02 3.04
N ASN A 55 12.87 -13.24 4.27
CA ASN A 55 14.00 -14.13 4.55
C ASN A 55 13.47 -15.57 4.60
N VAL A 56 13.66 -16.33 3.52
CA VAL A 56 13.24 -17.73 3.45
C VAL A 56 14.27 -18.59 4.18
N ALA A 57 13.89 -19.16 5.32
CA ALA A 57 14.75 -20.07 6.08
C ALA A 57 14.96 -21.36 5.27
N GLY A 58 16.17 -21.52 4.71
CA GLY A 58 16.55 -22.68 3.89
C GLY A 58 17.45 -22.37 2.70
N VAL A 59 17.63 -21.09 2.33
CA VAL A 59 18.52 -20.70 1.22
C VAL A 59 19.93 -20.47 1.76
N GLN A 60 20.79 -21.47 1.64
CA GLN A 60 22.22 -21.36 1.89
C GLN A 60 22.83 -20.30 0.94
N PRO A 61 23.63 -19.33 1.42
CA PRO A 61 24.34 -18.42 0.53
C PRO A 61 25.29 -19.23 -0.36
N GLY A 62 25.03 -19.29 -1.66
CA GLY A 62 25.90 -19.99 -2.62
C GLY A 62 25.20 -20.90 -3.64
N SER A 63 23.89 -21.15 -3.54
CA SER A 63 23.16 -21.93 -4.54
C SER A 63 21.98 -21.13 -5.10
N GLY A 64 22.26 -20.34 -6.14
CA GLY A 64 21.25 -19.69 -6.98
C GLY A 64 20.45 -18.59 -6.28
N SER A 65 20.66 -17.33 -6.67
CA SER A 65 19.77 -16.25 -6.29
C SER A 65 18.37 -16.52 -6.85
N VAL A 66 17.43 -16.95 -6.01
CA VAL A 66 16.00 -16.96 -6.36
C VAL A 66 15.43 -15.60 -5.97
N THR A 67 15.38 -14.69 -6.94
CA THR A 67 14.64 -13.44 -6.83
C THR A 67 13.15 -13.75 -7.00
N GLY A 68 12.43 -13.93 -5.89
CA GLY A 68 10.97 -13.94 -5.91
C GLY A 68 10.46 -12.52 -6.08
N ILE A 69 9.94 -12.19 -7.26
CA ILE A 69 9.15 -10.97 -7.47
C ILE A 69 7.74 -11.27 -6.94
N ILE A 70 7.29 -10.50 -5.94
CA ILE A 70 5.89 -10.52 -5.53
C ILE A 70 5.13 -9.70 -6.57
N ASN A 71 4.42 -10.38 -7.49
CA ASN A 71 3.40 -9.77 -8.34
C ASN A 71 2.05 -9.79 -7.62
#